data_AF-I3ZM32-F1
#
_entry.id   AF-I3ZM32-F1
#
_cell.length_a   1.000
_cell.length_b   1.000
_cell.length_c   1.000
_cell.angle_alpha   90.00
_cell.angle_beta   90.00
_cell.angle_gamma   90.00
#
_symmetry.space_group_name_H-M   'P 1'
#
loop_
_entity.id
_entity.type
_entity.pdbx_description
1 polymer ?
#
loop_
_entity_poly.entity_id
_entity_poly.type
_entity_poly.pdbx_seq_one_letter_code
_entity_poly.pdbx_strand_id
1 'polypeptide(L)'
;MSLDRTRDFLLSLPRVEETLQWDNLVYWVLDKAVGGKMFAMMEPEPGGPHVAGFAVPADQFEPLLEIEGVRPAPYLARAQWVVVERWDVFTAAEWQHHLRAAHSRVEAKLPPRIQRLMELKQREYRVLVREKRAAAKSAGKK
;
A
#
# COMPACT_ATOMS: atom_id res chain seq x y z
N MET A 1 -7.46 3.76 -15.13
CA MET A 1 -6.31 4.63 -14.73
C MET A 1 -5.04 4.13 -15.45
N SER A 2 -3.81 4.52 -15.06
CA SER A 2 -2.56 3.91 -15.57
C SER A 2 -1.57 3.75 -14.42
N LEU A 3 -0.52 2.93 -14.59
CA LEU A 3 0.50 2.70 -13.56
C LEU A 3 1.10 4.01 -13.05
N ASP A 4 1.64 4.85 -13.94
CA ASP A 4 2.32 6.10 -13.56
C ASP A 4 1.39 7.06 -12.80
N ARG A 5 0.16 7.25 -13.30
CA ARG A 5 -0.83 8.11 -12.63
C ARG A 5 -1.22 7.57 -11.25
N THR A 6 -1.23 6.25 -11.11
CA THR A 6 -1.54 5.60 -9.83
C THR A 6 -0.39 5.75 -8.84
N ARG A 7 0.84 5.58 -9.31
CA ARG A 7 2.05 5.82 -8.52
C ARG A 7 2.11 7.26 -8.03
N ASP A 8 1.92 8.24 -8.93
CA ASP A 8 1.89 9.66 -8.58
C ASP A 8 0.84 9.96 -7.50
N PHE A 9 -0.37 9.40 -7.67
CA PHE A 9 -1.44 9.54 -6.69
C PHE A 9 -1.06 8.94 -5.33
N LEU A 10 -0.53 7.71 -5.30
CA LEU A 10 -0.15 7.03 -4.05
C LEU A 10 0.94 7.79 -3.32
N LEU A 11 1.95 8.28 -4.04
CA LEU A 11 3.04 9.08 -3.48
C LEU A 11 2.60 10.46 -2.99
N SER A 12 1.44 10.96 -3.45
CA SER A 12 0.83 12.18 -2.93
C SER A 12 0.13 11.99 -1.57
N LEU A 13 -0.17 10.74 -1.17
CA LEU A 13 -0.84 10.45 0.08
C LEU A 13 0.12 10.65 1.29
N PRO A 14 -0.41 11.01 2.47
CA PRO A 14 0.42 11.23 3.65
C PRO A 14 1.23 10.00 4.02
N ARG A 15 2.53 10.18 4.24
CA ARG A 15 3.43 9.15 4.80
C ARG A 15 3.46 7.85 4.00
N VAL A 16 3.33 7.93 2.68
CA VAL A 16 3.51 6.78 1.81
C VAL A 16 4.99 6.58 1.48
N GLU A 17 5.45 5.34 1.65
CA GLU A 17 6.76 4.89 1.20
C GLU A 17 6.58 3.83 0.11
N GLU A 18 7.40 3.91 -0.93
CA GLU A 18 7.43 2.93 -2.02
C GLU A 18 8.67 2.05 -1.90
N THR A 19 8.50 0.76 -2.18
CA THR A 19 9.58 -0.22 -2.24
C THR A 19 9.34 -1.19 -3.40
N LEU A 20 10.40 -1.75 -3.97
CA LEU A 20 10.30 -2.90 -4.87
C LEU A 20 10.42 -4.19 -4.05
N GLN A 21 9.37 -5.01 -4.02
CA GLN A 21 9.36 -6.32 -3.34
C GLN A 21 8.58 -7.33 -4.18
N TRP A 22 9.15 -8.53 -4.37
CA TRP A 22 8.56 -9.59 -5.19
C TRP A 22 8.19 -9.11 -6.60
N ASP A 23 9.10 -8.36 -7.22
CA ASP A 23 8.93 -7.73 -8.54
C ASP A 23 7.75 -6.73 -8.63
N ASN A 24 7.11 -6.42 -7.51
CA ASN A 24 6.00 -5.49 -7.40
C ASN A 24 6.42 -4.17 -6.75
N LEU A 25 5.79 -3.06 -7.17
CA LEU A 25 5.85 -1.81 -6.43
C LEU A 25 4.91 -1.91 -5.24
N VAL A 26 5.46 -1.97 -4.02
CA VAL A 26 4.70 -2.10 -2.77
C VAL A 26 4.70 -0.78 -2.02
N TYR A 27 3.51 -0.33 -1.64
CA TYR A 27 3.25 0.94 -0.97
C TYR A 27 2.87 0.73 0.49
N TRP A 28 3.50 1.50 1.36
CA TRP A 28 3.42 1.37 2.81
C TRP A 28 2.88 2.65 3.43
N VAL A 29 2.02 2.52 4.45
CA VAL A 29 1.79 3.62 5.40
C VAL A 29 2.93 3.58 6.40
N LEU A 30 3.77 4.62 6.38
CA LEU A 30 5.07 4.72 7.04
C LEU A 30 6.07 3.66 6.56
N ASP A 31 7.34 3.86 6.91
CA ASP A 31 8.43 2.97 6.53
C ASP A 31 8.37 1.63 7.29
N LYS A 32 8.65 0.52 6.61
CA LYS A 32 8.75 -0.81 7.22
C LYS A 32 9.70 -0.86 8.42
N ALA A 33 10.81 -0.10 8.40
CA ALA A 33 11.79 -0.06 9.49
C ALA A 33 11.26 0.61 10.77
N VAL A 34 10.19 1.41 10.68
CA VAL A 34 9.50 1.99 11.84
C VAL A 34 8.21 1.24 12.18
N GLY A 35 7.94 0.10 11.55
CA GLY A 35 6.71 -0.67 11.76
C GLY A 35 5.54 -0.23 10.89
N GLY A 36 5.83 0.44 9.76
CA GLY A 36 4.84 0.72 8.73
C GLY A 36 4.24 -0.55 8.13
N LYS A 37 3.06 -0.41 7.53
CA LYS A 37 2.29 -1.53 6.97
C LYS A 37 1.95 -1.27 5.51
N MET A 38 2.06 -2.30 4.68
CA MET A 38 1.66 -2.25 3.28
C MET A 38 0.14 -2.08 3.16
N PHE A 39 -0.29 -1.37 2.12
CA PHE A 39 -1.72 -1.15 1.83
C PHE A 39 -2.07 -1.28 0.35
N ALA A 40 -1.09 -1.13 -0.55
CA ALA A 40 -1.28 -1.32 -1.99
C ALA A 40 -0.02 -1.91 -2.62
N MET A 41 -0.20 -2.58 -3.76
CA MET A 41 0.83 -3.15 -4.62
C MET A 41 0.44 -2.91 -6.07
N MET A 42 1.43 -2.67 -6.94
CA MET A 42 1.23 -2.50 -8.38
C MET A 42 2.22 -3.39 -9.11
N GLU A 43 1.74 -4.07 -10.14
CA GLU A 43 2.57 -4.85 -11.06
C GLU A 43 3.21 -3.86 -12.06
N PRO A 44 4.53 -3.66 -12.02
CA PRO A 44 5.19 -2.73 -12.92
C PRO A 44 5.25 -3.23 -14.36
N GLU A 45 5.26 -4.55 -14.57
CA GLU A 45 5.39 -5.16 -15.89
C GLU A 45 4.02 -5.48 -16.52
N PRO A 46 3.79 -5.12 -17.79
CA PRO A 46 2.55 -5.48 -18.47
C PRO A 46 2.49 -7.00 -18.72
N GLY A 47 1.27 -7.56 -18.71
CA GLY A 47 1.03 -8.97 -19.01
C GLY A 47 0.98 -9.89 -17.80
N GLY A 48 1.18 -9.35 -16.58
CA GLY A 48 0.84 -10.05 -15.35
C GLY A 48 -0.67 -10.34 -15.21
N PRO A 49 -1.07 -11.26 -14.32
CA PRO A 49 -2.48 -11.61 -14.12
C PRO A 49 -3.31 -10.50 -13.46
N HIS A 50 -2.67 -9.48 -12.92
CA HIS A 50 -3.30 -8.30 -12.32
C HIS A 50 -2.42 -7.07 -12.47
N VAL A 51 -3.04 -5.89 -12.44
CA VAL A 51 -2.34 -4.60 -12.49
C VAL A 51 -2.09 -4.01 -11.10
N ALA A 52 -2.93 -4.35 -10.14
CA ALA A 52 -2.91 -3.77 -8.80
C ALA A 52 -3.50 -4.72 -7.76
N GLY A 53 -3.08 -4.59 -6.51
CA GLY A 53 -3.74 -5.18 -5.36
C GLY A 53 -3.72 -4.22 -4.16
N PHE A 54 -4.79 -4.22 -3.36
CA PHE A 54 -4.88 -3.31 -2.21
C PHE A 54 -5.78 -3.84 -1.10
N ALA A 55 -5.52 -3.35 0.11
CA ALA A 55 -6.32 -3.64 1.29
C ALA A 55 -7.68 -2.92 1.21
N VAL A 56 -8.78 -3.61 1.46
CA VAL A 56 -10.14 -3.01 1.36
C VAL A 56 -10.85 -2.94 2.71
N PRO A 57 -11.65 -1.89 3.00
CA PRO A 57 -12.55 -1.89 4.15
C PRO A 57 -13.41 -3.15 4.21
N ALA A 58 -13.74 -3.60 5.42
CA ALA A 58 -14.39 -4.91 5.61
C ALA A 58 -15.76 -4.99 4.95
N ASP A 59 -16.50 -3.88 5.00
CA ASP A 59 -17.79 -3.64 4.36
C ASP A 59 -17.71 -3.50 2.83
N GLN A 60 -16.53 -3.25 2.28
CA GLN A 60 -16.31 -3.13 0.83
C GLN A 60 -15.74 -4.40 0.19
N PHE A 61 -15.28 -5.38 0.98
CA PHE A 61 -14.64 -6.58 0.43
C PHE A 61 -15.59 -7.39 -0.45
N GLU A 62 -16.74 -7.83 0.06
CA GLU A 62 -17.70 -8.63 -0.71
C GLU A 62 -18.26 -7.88 -1.93
N PRO A 63 -18.73 -6.61 -1.82
CA PRO A 63 -19.22 -5.87 -2.97
C PRO A 63 -18.20 -5.71 -4.10
N LEU A 64 -16.92 -5.53 -3.76
CA LEU A 64 -15.86 -5.43 -4.76
C LEU A 64 -15.64 -6.73 -5.52
N LEU A 65 -15.86 -7.90 -4.91
CA LEU A 65 -15.70 -9.19 -5.58
C LEU A 65 -16.80 -9.50 -6.60
N GLU A 66 -17.92 -8.77 -6.56
CA GLU A 66 -18.99 -8.87 -7.55
C GLU A 66 -18.64 -8.15 -8.87
N ILE A 67 -17.60 -7.31 -8.85
CA ILE A 67 -17.16 -6.56 -10.02
C ILE A 67 -16.27 -7.45 -10.90
N GLU A 68 -16.61 -7.54 -12.19
CA GLU A 68 -15.82 -8.29 -13.15
C GLU A 68 -14.38 -7.74 -13.23
N GLY A 69 -13.40 -8.64 -13.09
CA GLY A 69 -11.98 -8.28 -13.08
C GLY A 69 -11.44 -7.94 -11.69
N VAL A 70 -12.24 -8.03 -10.63
CA VAL A 70 -11.78 -7.97 -9.23
C VAL A 70 -11.80 -9.37 -8.63
N ARG A 71 -10.72 -9.75 -7.96
CA ARG A 71 -10.54 -11.07 -7.34
C ARG A 71 -10.01 -10.93 -5.92
N PRO A 72 -10.26 -11.91 -5.04
CA PRO A 72 -9.56 -11.96 -3.76
C PRO A 72 -8.05 -12.11 -4.00
N ALA A 73 -7.24 -11.31 -3.29
CA ALA A 73 -5.80 -11.36 -3.46
C ALA A 73 -5.24 -12.73 -3.02
N PRO A 74 -4.41 -13.39 -3.85
CA PRO A 74 -3.74 -14.63 -3.47
C PRO A 74 -3.00 -14.45 -2.14
N TYR A 75 -3.19 -15.39 -1.21
CA TYR A 75 -2.58 -15.40 0.14
C TYR A 75 -2.99 -14.25 1.10
N LEU A 76 -3.49 -13.13 0.59
CA LEU A 76 -3.87 -11.94 1.36
C LEU A 76 -5.39 -11.76 1.51
N ALA A 77 -6.20 -12.61 0.89
CA ALA A 77 -7.67 -12.56 0.98
C ALA A 77 -8.17 -12.56 2.43
N ARG A 78 -7.56 -13.34 3.34
CA ARG A 78 -7.93 -13.36 4.78
C ARG A 78 -7.68 -12.02 5.48
N ALA A 79 -6.78 -11.19 4.95
CA ALA A 79 -6.55 -9.83 5.42
C ALA A 79 -7.48 -8.80 4.73
N GLN A 80 -8.42 -9.26 3.91
CA GLN A 80 -9.32 -8.48 3.08
C GLN A 80 -8.52 -7.61 2.11
N TRP A 81 -7.82 -8.28 1.21
CA TRP A 81 -7.14 -7.68 0.07
C TRP A 81 -7.77 -8.20 -1.22
N VAL A 82 -7.86 -7.32 -2.20
CA VAL A 82 -8.30 -7.66 -3.56
C VAL A 82 -7.15 -7.41 -4.54
N VAL A 83 -7.21 -8.07 -5.68
CA VAL A 83 -6.43 -7.75 -6.87
C VAL A 83 -7.36 -7.39 -8.01
N VAL A 84 -6.89 -6.53 -8.92
CA VAL A 84 -7.64 -6.05 -10.07
C VAL A 84 -6.87 -6.41 -11.33
N GLU A 85 -7.56 -7.08 -12.24
CA GLU A 85 -6.96 -7.66 -13.44
C GLU A 85 -6.51 -6.59 -14.45
N ARG A 86 -7.25 -5.47 -14.56
CA ARG A 86 -7.04 -4.45 -15.59
C ARG A 86 -7.30 -3.04 -15.08
N TRP A 87 -6.68 -2.05 -15.71
CA TRP A 87 -6.81 -0.65 -15.32
C TRP A 87 -8.17 0.00 -15.64
N ASP A 88 -8.95 -0.62 -16.54
CA ASP A 88 -10.25 -0.15 -17.03
C ASP A 88 -11.44 -0.67 -16.21
N VAL A 89 -11.21 -1.59 -15.26
CA VAL A 89 -12.23 -2.07 -14.29
C VAL A 89 -12.83 -0.92 -13.49
N PHE A 90 -12.01 0.09 -13.16
CA PHE A 90 -12.44 1.28 -12.44
C PHE A 90 -12.12 2.55 -13.22
N THR A 91 -12.98 3.55 -13.09
CA THR A 91 -12.69 4.94 -13.45
C THR A 91 -11.53 5.48 -12.61
N ALA A 92 -10.89 6.56 -13.07
CA ALA A 92 -9.82 7.20 -12.30
C ALA A 92 -10.28 7.66 -10.91
N ALA A 93 -11.52 8.11 -10.77
CA ALA A 93 -12.08 8.56 -9.50
C ALA A 93 -12.28 7.38 -8.52
N GLU A 94 -12.81 6.25 -9.01
CA GLU A 94 -12.97 5.02 -8.22
C GLU A 94 -11.62 4.46 -7.77
N TRP A 95 -10.63 4.42 -8.66
CA TRP A 95 -9.26 4.04 -8.29
C TRP A 95 -8.72 4.88 -7.13
N GLN A 96 -8.81 6.22 -7.24
CA GLN A 96 -8.35 7.11 -6.18
C GLN A 96 -9.14 6.93 -4.88
N HIS A 97 -10.46 6.70 -4.98
CA HIS A 97 -11.32 6.43 -3.84
C HIS A 97 -10.87 5.16 -3.10
N HIS A 98 -10.74 4.03 -3.80
CA HIS A 98 -10.36 2.76 -3.20
C HIS A 98 -8.94 2.78 -2.62
N LEU A 99 -7.97 3.37 -3.32
CA LEU A 99 -6.59 3.45 -2.83
C LEU A 99 -6.46 4.38 -1.61
N ARG A 100 -7.24 5.46 -1.56
CA ARG A 100 -7.32 6.32 -0.37
C ARG A 100 -7.95 5.58 0.81
N ALA A 101 -9.04 4.85 0.57
CA ALA A 101 -9.69 4.04 1.60
C ALA A 101 -8.75 2.93 2.14
N ALA A 102 -7.96 2.30 1.25
CA ALA A 102 -6.94 1.33 1.62
C ALA A 102 -5.88 1.94 2.55
N HIS A 103 -5.36 3.12 2.17
CA HIS A 103 -4.41 3.88 2.98
C HIS A 103 -4.98 4.19 4.37
N SER A 104 -6.16 4.84 4.43
CA SER A 104 -6.79 5.23 5.70
C SER A 104 -7.12 4.03 6.59
N ARG A 105 -7.56 2.91 6.01
CA ARG A 105 -7.80 1.66 6.75
C ARG A 105 -6.53 1.15 7.41
N VAL A 106 -5.43 1.10 6.65
CA VAL A 106 -4.16 0.57 7.16
C VAL A 106 -3.54 1.51 8.19
N GLU A 107 -3.63 2.82 7.97
CA GLU A 107 -3.25 3.84 8.94
C GLU A 107 -3.98 3.64 10.28
N ALA A 108 -5.31 3.51 10.24
CA ALA A 108 -6.13 3.28 11.43
C ALA A 108 -5.81 1.95 12.17
N LYS A 109 -5.24 0.97 11.45
CA LYS A 109 -4.80 -0.32 12.02
C LYS A 109 -3.33 -0.32 12.47
N LEU A 110 -2.62 0.81 12.39
CA LEU A 110 -1.28 0.91 12.96
C LEU A 110 -1.36 0.87 14.49
N PRO A 111 -0.40 0.24 15.18
CA PRO A 111 -0.32 0.33 16.64
C PRO A 111 -0.25 1.80 17.07
N PRO A 112 -0.86 2.20 18.21
CA PRO A 112 -0.90 3.61 18.63
C PRO A 112 0.46 4.29 18.71
N ARG A 113 1.51 3.55 19.09
CA ARG A 113 2.89 4.05 19.12
C ARG A 113 3.43 4.42 17.74
N ILE A 114 3.03 3.68 16.70
CA ILE A 114 3.47 3.90 15.32
C ILE A 114 2.62 5.01 14.67
N GLN A 115 1.32 5.07 14.97
CA GLN A 115 0.44 6.11 14.46
C GLN A 115 0.90 7.53 14.84
N ARG A 116 1.49 7.71 16.04
CA ARG A 116 2.09 9.00 16.46
C ARG A 116 3.19 9.49 15.51
N LEU A 117 3.82 8.61 14.73
CA LEU A 117 4.84 9.02 13.77
C LEU A 117 4.26 9.81 12.58
N MET A 118 2.95 9.70 12.33
CA MET A 118 2.26 10.49 11.30
C MET A 118 2.39 12.00 11.56
N GLU A 119 2.39 12.38 12.84
CA GLU A 119 2.40 13.76 13.35
C GLU A 119 3.79 14.43 13.34
N LEU A 120 4.86 13.64 13.19
CA LEU A 120 6.23 14.17 13.20
C LEU A 120 6.45 15.15 12.05
N LYS A 121 7.33 16.14 12.20
CA LYS A 121 7.72 16.95 11.03
C LYS A 121 8.44 16.06 10.01
N GLN A 122 8.28 16.35 8.72
CA GLN A 122 8.88 15.54 7.65
C GLN A 122 10.38 15.31 7.86
N ARG A 123 11.12 16.33 8.32
CA ARG A 123 12.55 16.23 8.62
C ARG A 123 12.85 15.22 9.74
N GLU A 124 12.11 15.28 10.84
CA GLU A 124 12.29 14.41 12.01
C GLU A 124 11.99 12.95 11.65
N TYR A 125 10.89 12.74 10.93
CA TYR A 125 10.52 11.43 10.42
C TYR A 125 11.61 10.81 9.54
N ARG A 126 12.18 11.59 8.60
CA ARG A 126 13.26 11.11 7.72
C ARG A 126 14.53 10.73 8.47
N VAL A 127 14.88 11.45 9.53
CA VAL A 127 16.03 11.09 10.39
C VAL A 127 15.76 9.78 11.10
N LEU A 128 14.60 9.65 11.74
CA LEU A 128 14.19 8.43 12.44
C LEU A 128 14.22 7.20 11.53
N VAL A 129 13.64 7.30 10.33
CA VAL A 129 13.63 6.19 9.36
C VAL A 129 15.06 5.79 8.97
N ARG A 130 15.94 6.75 8.72
CA ARG A 130 17.34 6.48 8.38
C ARG A 130 18.06 5.74 9.50
N GLU A 131 17.88 6.17 10.74
CA GLU A 131 18.47 5.53 11.92
C GLU A 131 17.97 4.08 12.10
N LYS A 132 16.65 3.88 11.99
CA LYS A 132 16.05 2.53 12.11
C LYS A 132 16.50 1.59 11.00
N ARG A 133 16.55 2.07 9.75
CA ARG A 133 17.10 1.29 8.62
C ARG A 133 18.57 0.93 8.85
N ALA A 134 19.39 1.84 9.37
CA ALA A 134 20.79 1.57 9.68
C ALA A 134 20.94 0.50 10.78
N ALA A 135 20.17 0.62 11.87
CA ALA A 135 20.16 -0.35 12.96
C ALA A 135 19.73 -1.76 12.49
N ALA A 136 18.70 -1.85 11.65
CA ALA A 136 18.23 -3.12 11.09
C ALA A 136 19.31 -3.82 10.23
N LYS A 137 20.06 -3.05 9.43
CA LYS A 137 21.17 -3.59 8.62
C LYS A 137 22.33 -4.11 9.47
N SER A 138 22.63 -3.45 10.60
CA SER A 138 23.67 -3.94 11.52
C SER A 138 23.27 -5.20 12.30
N ALA A 139 21.97 -5.39 12.55
CA ALA A 139 21.47 -6.56 13.28
C ALA A 139 21.47 -7.84 12.44
N GLY A 140 21.23 -7.75 11.12
CA GLY A 140 21.24 -8.90 10.21
C GLY A 140 22.63 -9.35 9.72
N LYS A 141 23.72 -8.73 10.19
CA LYS A 141 25.11 -9.07 9.86
C LYS A 141 25.83 -9.87 10.97
N LYS A 142 25.12 -10.26 12.03
CA LYS A 142 25.60 -11.15 13.10
C LYS A 142 24.99 -12.53 12.92
#